data_AF-A0A0C9PNU5-F1
#
_entry.id   AF-A0A0C9PNU5-F1
#
_cell.length_a   1.000
_cell.length_b   1.000
_cell.length_c   1.000
_cell.angle_alpha   90.00
_cell.angle_beta   90.00
_cell.angle_gamma   90.00
#
_symmetry.space_group_name_H-M   'P 1'
#
loop_
_entity.id
_entity.type
_entity.pdbx_description
1 polymer ?
#
loop_
_entity_poly.entity_id
_entity_poly.type
_entity_poly.pdbx_seq_one_letter_code
_entity_poly.pdbx_strand_id
1 'polypeptide(L)'
;MGHMKKHQDIVKRVLFTMMILFVYALGQQIMLPGFDVTLAKKIMSKNSLLQMFGLTTGGQMNLPSLLTLGLGPYMTSMIVWQAIASLDIRAINNLSVRQSGLVQRIVTLALATLQGVVTAYYLQDAIKPLYLISDNINLAFPVAVLILVAGAMFAMTIGNENASHGFGGTVALIIPGILMSLPHSFLYGYGSTRLKLNPTNITIGVFITVAVLISGILVYRAERRIPVQRPSLESTFSDSYLPLPLLAAGAMPFMFSNMLFVLPQQVVTAFGYQYTGAGQYIINQINYNHWPGIIAYGLIVLFLGFAFGLINLSPTKLARQLKERGDYVYHTTPGDATEELIMYHFFRLSLIGDLYLLLIGVVPLALGMFINSAQNYSMYLGGIFITVTITDSISQQFIALWNKNRYSLFDDPIA
;
A
#
# COMPACT_ATOMS: atom_id res chain seq x y z
N MET A 1 -9.80 31.79 -25.51
CA MET A 1 -8.69 31.69 -24.53
C MET A 1 -9.10 31.18 -23.13
N GLY A 2 -10.39 31.10 -22.76
CA GLY A 2 -10.84 30.57 -21.45
C GLY A 2 -10.70 29.04 -21.28
N HIS A 3 -10.94 28.25 -22.32
CA HIS A 3 -10.79 26.78 -22.26
C HIS A 3 -9.35 26.33 -21.99
N MET A 4 -8.35 27.08 -22.46
CA MET A 4 -6.94 26.72 -22.28
C MET A 4 -6.47 26.92 -20.84
N LYS A 5 -7.00 27.91 -20.11
CA LYS A 5 -6.76 28.09 -18.66
C LYS A 5 -7.47 27.02 -17.81
N LYS A 6 -8.68 26.58 -18.20
CA LYS A 6 -9.44 25.51 -17.50
C LYS A 6 -8.71 24.15 -17.48
N HIS A 7 -7.83 23.86 -18.43
CA HIS A 7 -7.08 22.59 -18.44
C HIS A 7 -5.65 22.70 -17.86
N GLN A 8 -5.17 23.91 -17.55
CA GLN A 8 -3.81 24.10 -17.01
C GLN A 8 -3.60 23.42 -15.67
N ASP A 9 -4.62 23.37 -14.81
CA ASP A 9 -4.48 22.75 -13.48
C ASP A 9 -4.26 21.23 -13.58
N ILE A 10 -4.92 20.57 -14.52
CA ILE A 10 -4.75 19.14 -14.75
C ILE A 10 -3.34 18.87 -15.28
N VAL A 11 -2.90 19.65 -16.28
CA VAL A 11 -1.55 19.51 -16.87
C VAL A 11 -0.47 19.77 -15.80
N LYS A 12 -0.64 20.79 -14.95
CA LYS A 12 0.28 21.07 -13.84
C LYS A 12 0.40 19.90 -12.87
N ARG A 13 -0.74 19.31 -12.46
CA ARG A 13 -0.75 18.16 -11.54
C ARG A 13 -0.09 16.93 -12.17
N VAL A 14 -0.37 16.64 -13.45
CA VAL A 14 0.26 15.53 -14.18
C VAL A 14 1.77 15.75 -14.31
N LEU A 15 2.20 16.96 -14.70
CA LEU A 15 3.62 17.31 -14.82
C LEU A 15 4.33 17.21 -13.47
N PHE A 16 3.69 17.65 -12.39
CA PHE A 16 4.22 17.57 -11.04
C PHE A 16 4.42 16.11 -10.60
N THR A 17 3.44 15.23 -10.84
CA THR A 17 3.58 13.80 -10.56
C THR A 17 4.68 13.17 -11.40
N MET A 18 4.78 13.48 -12.69
CA MET A 18 5.87 12.97 -13.54
C MET A 18 7.25 13.44 -13.06
N MET A 19 7.38 14.71 -12.65
CA MET A 19 8.60 15.25 -12.08
C MET A 19 8.99 14.52 -10.79
N ILE A 20 8.04 14.28 -9.88
CA ILE A 20 8.30 13.54 -8.64
C ILE A 20 8.71 12.09 -8.94
N LEU A 21 8.05 11.41 -9.86
CA LEU A 21 8.41 10.05 -10.26
C LEU A 21 9.82 10.00 -10.85
N PHE A 22 10.21 11.01 -11.63
CA PHE A 22 11.57 11.14 -12.16
C PHE A 22 12.60 11.34 -11.04
N VAL A 23 12.34 12.25 -10.09
CA VAL A 23 13.22 12.47 -8.92
C VAL A 23 13.33 11.20 -8.07
N TYR A 24 12.22 10.48 -7.88
CA TYR A 24 12.20 9.20 -7.17
C TYR A 24 13.05 8.13 -7.88
N ALA A 25 12.89 7.99 -9.19
CA ALA A 25 13.66 7.05 -10.00
C ALA A 25 15.17 7.39 -10.00
N LEU A 26 15.54 8.68 -10.03
CA LEU A 26 16.93 9.10 -9.85
C LEU A 26 17.46 8.73 -8.46
N GLY A 27 16.69 8.98 -7.40
CA GLY A 27 17.05 8.62 -6.04
C GLY A 27 17.29 7.13 -5.83
N GLN A 28 16.57 6.26 -6.56
CA GLN A 28 16.80 4.81 -6.56
C GLN A 28 18.11 4.41 -7.24
N GLN A 29 18.69 5.25 -8.11
CA GLN A 29 19.96 4.97 -8.79
C GLN A 29 21.17 5.53 -8.02
N ILE A 30 20.97 6.48 -7.10
CA ILE A 30 22.04 7.01 -6.25
C ILE A 30 22.46 5.92 -5.26
N MET A 31 23.68 5.42 -5.43
CA MET A 31 24.24 4.35 -4.60
C MET A 31 24.62 4.86 -3.21
N LEU A 32 24.47 4.00 -2.20
CA LEU A 32 24.89 4.32 -0.84
C LEU A 32 26.43 4.45 -0.78
N PRO A 33 26.96 5.59 -0.32
CA PRO A 33 28.40 5.74 -0.14
C PRO A 33 28.89 4.76 0.93
N GLY A 34 30.06 4.16 0.71
CA GLY A 34 30.65 3.20 1.64
C GLY A 34 30.17 1.76 1.46
N PHE A 35 29.40 1.42 0.43
CA PHE A 35 29.04 0.03 0.12
C PHE A 35 29.80 -0.53 -1.08
N ASP A 36 30.17 -1.81 -1.03
CA ASP A 36 30.55 -2.57 -2.21
C ASP A 36 29.30 -3.03 -2.96
N VAL A 37 29.07 -2.41 -4.13
CA VAL A 37 27.89 -2.66 -4.96
C VAL A 37 27.80 -4.12 -5.42
N THR A 38 28.93 -4.77 -5.67
CA THR A 38 28.94 -6.16 -6.18
C THR A 38 28.59 -7.15 -5.08
N LEU A 39 29.15 -6.97 -3.89
CA LEU A 39 28.84 -7.79 -2.73
C LEU A 39 27.41 -7.56 -2.25
N ALA A 40 26.96 -6.31 -2.17
CA ALA A 40 25.60 -5.98 -1.78
C ALA A 40 24.57 -6.59 -2.74
N LYS A 41 24.78 -6.48 -4.06
CA LYS A 41 23.95 -7.15 -5.07
C LYS A 41 23.89 -8.66 -4.83
N LYS A 42 25.03 -9.30 -4.56
CA LYS A 42 25.10 -10.74 -4.30
C LYS A 42 24.34 -11.12 -3.02
N ILE A 43 24.48 -10.36 -1.93
CA ILE A 43 23.77 -10.61 -0.68
C ILE A 43 22.26 -10.44 -0.89
N MET A 44 21.82 -9.33 -1.46
CA MET A 44 20.40 -9.06 -1.72
C MET A 44 19.78 -10.05 -2.70
N SER A 45 20.55 -10.51 -3.70
CA SER A 45 20.08 -11.52 -4.66
C SER A 45 19.73 -12.88 -4.03
N LYS A 46 20.31 -13.21 -2.87
CA LYS A 46 20.08 -14.49 -2.17
C LYS A 46 18.74 -14.56 -1.46
N ASN A 47 18.16 -13.42 -1.08
CA ASN A 47 16.91 -13.38 -0.34
C ASN A 47 15.79 -12.85 -1.24
N SER A 48 15.05 -13.78 -1.86
CA SER A 48 13.90 -13.45 -2.71
C SER A 48 12.84 -12.66 -1.96
N LEU A 49 12.64 -12.94 -0.67
CA LEU A 49 11.66 -12.27 0.18
C LEU A 49 12.01 -10.79 0.42
N LEU A 50 13.31 -10.46 0.51
CA LEU A 50 13.77 -9.08 0.61
C LEU A 50 13.62 -8.34 -0.72
N GLN A 51 13.92 -8.98 -1.85
CA GLN A 51 13.67 -8.38 -3.18
C GLN A 51 12.18 -8.09 -3.39
N MET A 52 11.34 -9.06 -3.03
CA MET A 52 9.88 -8.94 -3.03
C MET A 52 9.41 -7.73 -2.21
N PHE A 53 9.96 -7.57 -1.01
CA PHE A 53 9.66 -6.44 -0.13
C PHE A 53 9.96 -5.08 -0.79
N GLY A 54 11.14 -4.91 -1.38
CA GLY A 54 11.51 -3.66 -2.04
C GLY A 54 10.55 -3.29 -3.16
N LEU A 55 10.19 -4.26 -4.00
CA LEU A 55 9.32 -4.03 -5.15
C LEU A 55 7.90 -3.59 -4.74
N THR A 56 7.36 -4.16 -3.65
CA THR A 56 6.03 -3.77 -3.12
C THR A 56 6.00 -2.44 -2.36
N THR A 57 7.16 -1.95 -1.92
CA THR A 57 7.30 -0.71 -1.13
C THR A 57 7.82 0.46 -1.96
N GLY A 58 8.07 0.25 -3.26
CA GLY A 58 8.73 1.21 -4.14
C GLY A 58 10.24 1.35 -3.86
N GLY A 59 10.80 0.53 -2.98
CA GLY A 59 12.24 0.50 -2.69
C GLY A 59 13.03 -0.26 -3.75
N GLN A 60 14.33 0.04 -3.84
CA GLN A 60 15.24 -0.69 -4.72
C GLN A 60 16.05 -1.71 -3.91
N MET A 61 15.54 -2.93 -3.79
CA MET A 61 16.26 -4.02 -3.09
C MET A 61 17.24 -4.80 -3.98
N ASN A 62 17.37 -4.45 -5.26
CA ASN A 62 18.39 -5.04 -6.13
C ASN A 62 19.72 -4.30 -6.08
N LEU A 63 19.74 -3.07 -5.56
CA LEU A 63 20.95 -2.25 -5.43
C LEU A 63 20.87 -1.44 -4.13
N PRO A 64 21.95 -1.37 -3.34
CA PRO A 64 22.02 -0.50 -2.16
C PRO A 64 21.98 0.97 -2.60
N SER A 65 20.80 1.58 -2.55
CA SER A 65 20.54 2.95 -2.96
C SER A 65 20.07 3.82 -1.80
N LEU A 66 20.07 5.14 -1.98
CA LEU A 66 19.49 6.08 -1.01
C LEU A 66 18.04 5.71 -0.66
N LEU A 67 17.28 5.20 -1.63
CA LEU A 67 15.87 4.82 -1.49
C LEU A 67 15.67 3.30 -1.33
N THR A 68 16.63 2.60 -0.72
CA THR A 68 16.52 1.14 -0.49
C THR A 68 15.26 0.79 0.31
N LEU A 69 14.97 1.52 1.40
CA LEU A 69 13.77 1.28 2.23
C LEU A 69 12.45 1.71 1.54
N GLY A 70 12.53 2.53 0.49
CA GLY A 70 11.36 3.07 -0.21
C GLY A 70 10.35 3.73 0.72
N LEU A 71 9.07 3.45 0.50
CA LEU A 71 7.96 3.86 1.36
C LEU A 71 7.63 2.83 2.46
N GLY A 72 8.42 1.76 2.61
CA GLY A 72 8.17 0.69 3.58
C GLY A 72 7.92 1.16 5.02
N PRO A 73 8.77 2.04 5.59
CA PRO A 73 8.56 2.61 6.93
C PRO A 73 7.27 3.42 7.06
N TYR A 74 6.95 4.23 6.05
CA TYR A 74 5.72 5.02 6.00
C TYR A 74 4.50 4.09 5.95
N MET A 75 4.57 3.05 5.12
CA MET A 75 3.52 2.06 4.97
C MET A 75 3.27 1.32 6.29
N THR A 76 4.34 0.96 6.99
CA THR A 76 4.27 0.38 8.32
C THR A 76 3.63 1.32 9.33
N SER A 77 4.01 2.61 9.33
CA SER A 77 3.41 3.60 10.22
C SER A 77 1.91 3.75 9.98
N MET A 78 1.46 3.63 8.72
CA MET A 78 0.05 3.70 8.35
C MET A 78 -0.73 2.53 8.94
N ILE A 79 -0.14 1.34 8.97
CA ILE A 79 -0.74 0.17 9.61
C ILE A 79 -0.89 0.41 11.12
N VAL A 80 0.19 0.84 11.78
CA VAL A 80 0.19 1.11 13.22
C VAL A 80 -0.82 2.21 13.56
N TRP A 81 -0.83 3.29 12.80
CA TRP A 81 -1.76 4.41 12.99
C TRP A 81 -3.21 3.98 12.80
N GLN A 82 -3.50 3.19 11.79
CA GLN A 82 -4.85 2.69 11.54
C GLN A 82 -5.29 1.68 12.60
N ALA A 83 -4.41 0.79 13.05
CA ALA A 83 -4.72 -0.09 14.18
C ALA A 83 -5.06 0.74 15.44
N ILE A 84 -4.28 1.77 15.74
CA ILE A 84 -4.55 2.70 16.85
C ILE A 84 -5.88 3.45 16.66
N ALA A 85 -6.17 3.93 15.44
CA ALA A 85 -7.42 4.63 15.11
C ALA A 85 -8.66 3.73 15.20
N SER A 86 -8.52 2.42 14.94
CA SER A 86 -9.63 1.46 15.06
C SER A 86 -10.09 1.20 16.51
N LEU A 87 -9.27 1.55 17.50
CA LEU A 87 -9.62 1.37 18.92
C LEU A 87 -10.62 2.42 19.45
N ASP A 88 -11.09 3.33 18.58
CA ASP A 88 -12.09 4.37 18.86
C ASP A 88 -11.85 5.18 20.16
N ILE A 89 -10.58 5.40 20.50
CA ILE A 89 -10.22 6.14 21.70
C ILE A 89 -10.55 7.62 21.47
N ARG A 90 -11.37 8.22 22.35
CA ARG A 90 -11.79 9.64 22.28
C ARG A 90 -10.62 10.62 22.09
N ALA A 91 -9.46 10.32 22.68
CA ALA A 91 -8.24 11.12 22.55
C ALA A 91 -7.72 11.20 21.10
N ILE A 92 -7.86 10.13 20.31
CA ILE A 92 -7.42 10.08 18.91
C ILE A 92 -8.45 10.74 18.00
N ASN A 93 -9.74 10.54 18.27
CA ASN A 93 -10.83 11.12 17.48
C ASN A 93 -10.88 12.65 17.54
N ASN A 94 -10.33 13.25 18.60
CA ASN A 94 -10.25 14.70 18.76
C ASN A 94 -8.98 15.31 18.15
N LEU A 95 -8.06 14.51 17.61
CA LEU A 95 -6.85 15.04 16.99
C LEU A 95 -7.18 15.75 15.67
N SER A 96 -6.61 16.94 15.50
CA SER A 96 -6.67 17.62 14.21
C SER A 96 -5.93 16.81 13.13
N VAL A 97 -6.30 17.03 11.87
CA VAL A 97 -5.63 16.43 10.71
C VAL A 97 -4.12 16.69 10.74
N ARG A 98 -3.71 17.89 11.17
CA ARG A 98 -2.30 18.29 11.28
C ARG A 98 -1.56 17.54 12.38
N GLN A 99 -2.19 17.34 13.55
CA GLN A 99 -1.59 16.58 14.66
C GLN A 99 -1.43 15.10 14.30
N SER A 100 -2.46 14.50 13.69
CA SER A 100 -2.40 13.12 13.20
C SER A 100 -1.25 12.91 12.22
N GLY A 101 -1.05 13.86 11.30
CA GLY A 101 0.07 13.81 10.36
C GLY A 101 1.46 13.95 11.02
N LEU A 102 1.58 14.73 12.11
CA LEU A 102 2.82 14.83 12.88
C LEU A 102 3.13 13.54 13.62
N VAL A 103 2.13 12.94 14.29
CA VAL A 103 2.31 11.65 14.96
C VAL A 103 2.73 10.59 13.96
N GLN A 104 2.09 10.54 12.79
CA GLN A 104 2.46 9.61 11.73
C GLN A 104 3.90 9.80 11.25
N ARG A 105 4.38 11.04 11.10
CA ARG A 105 5.79 11.34 10.75
C ARG A 105 6.77 10.84 11.82
N ILE A 106 6.44 11.02 13.10
CA ILE A 106 7.27 10.55 14.22
C ILE A 106 7.33 9.03 14.24
N VAL A 107 6.18 8.35 14.08
CA VAL A 107 6.12 6.89 14.00
C VAL A 107 6.87 6.37 12.78
N THR A 108 6.76 7.06 11.63
CA THR A 108 7.54 6.74 10.42
C THR A 108 9.03 6.83 10.69
N LEU A 109 9.51 7.88 11.36
CA LEU A 109 10.92 8.05 11.70
C LEU A 109 11.44 6.93 12.60
N ALA A 110 10.68 6.56 13.64
CA ALA A 110 11.05 5.46 14.54
C ALA A 110 11.16 4.13 13.78
N LEU A 111 10.18 3.84 12.92
CA LEU A 111 10.17 2.62 12.10
C LEU A 111 11.24 2.63 11.01
N ALA A 112 11.55 3.80 10.43
CA ALA A 112 12.62 3.95 9.47
C ALA A 112 13.98 3.68 10.12
N THR A 113 14.19 4.12 11.36
CA THR A 113 15.40 3.79 12.12
C THR A 113 15.50 2.29 12.37
N LEU A 114 14.42 1.64 12.80
CA LEU A 114 14.40 0.19 13.02
C LEU A 114 14.71 -0.57 11.72
N GLN A 115 14.00 -0.29 10.64
CA GLN A 115 14.21 -0.94 9.34
C GLN A 115 15.57 -0.61 8.73
N GLY A 116 16.08 0.61 8.97
CA GLY A 116 17.42 1.03 8.58
C GLY A 116 18.51 0.22 9.28
N VAL A 117 18.38 -0.01 10.59
CA VAL A 117 19.29 -0.88 11.37
C VAL A 117 19.25 -2.32 10.83
N VAL A 118 18.06 -2.87 10.59
CA VAL A 118 17.89 -4.23 10.04
C VAL A 118 18.57 -4.35 8.67
N THR A 119 18.35 -3.37 7.80
CA THR A 119 18.90 -3.38 6.44
C THR A 119 20.42 -3.19 6.46
N ALA A 120 20.94 -2.31 7.30
CA ALA A 120 22.37 -2.12 7.48
C ALA A 120 23.05 -3.37 8.06
N TYR A 121 22.40 -4.06 9.02
CA TYR A 121 22.90 -5.32 9.56
C TYR A 121 22.92 -6.42 8.51
N TYR A 122 21.87 -6.52 7.69
CA TYR A 122 21.81 -7.48 6.59
C TYR A 122 22.91 -7.24 5.53
N LEU A 123 23.29 -5.99 5.32
CA LEU A 123 24.32 -5.60 4.36
C LEU A 123 25.70 -5.39 5.00
N GLN A 124 25.90 -5.74 6.27
CA GLN A 124 27.13 -5.43 7.01
C GLN A 124 28.40 -5.90 6.30
N ASP A 125 28.36 -7.07 5.64
CA ASP A 125 29.50 -7.65 4.92
C ASP A 125 29.86 -6.87 3.65
N ALA A 126 28.93 -6.07 3.13
CA ALA A 126 29.14 -5.19 1.99
C ALA A 126 29.49 -3.74 2.42
N ILE A 127 29.47 -3.43 3.71
CA ILE A 127 29.84 -2.10 4.23
C ILE A 127 31.37 -2.04 4.28
N LYS A 128 31.95 -1.12 3.50
CA LYS A 128 33.36 -0.79 3.59
C LYS A 128 33.60 -0.02 4.89
N PRO A 129 34.63 -0.37 5.67
CA PRO A 129 34.90 0.31 6.91
C PRO A 129 35.27 1.77 6.65
N LEU A 130 34.70 2.67 7.46
CA LEU A 130 34.94 4.10 7.41
C LEU A 130 35.53 4.50 8.75
N TYR A 131 36.86 4.62 8.78
CA TYR A 131 37.59 5.09 9.94
C TYR A 131 37.71 6.61 9.83
N LEU A 132 37.29 7.32 10.88
CA LEU A 132 37.77 8.69 11.09
C LEU A 132 39.18 8.62 11.66
N ILE A 133 39.97 9.65 11.34
CA ILE A 133 41.35 9.90 11.77
C ILE A 133 41.61 9.28 13.17
N SER A 134 42.40 8.21 13.21
CA SER A 134 42.64 7.27 14.33
C SER A 134 41.74 6.02 14.33
N ASP A 135 42.32 4.88 13.95
CA ASP A 135 41.76 3.56 13.59
C ASP A 135 40.84 2.84 14.61
N ASN A 136 40.25 3.51 15.60
CA ASN A 136 39.52 2.85 16.69
C ASN A 136 37.98 2.84 16.57
N ILE A 137 37.37 3.66 15.71
CA ILE A 137 35.90 3.74 15.59
C ILE A 137 35.46 3.62 14.13
N ASN A 138 34.80 2.51 13.79
CA ASN A 138 34.16 2.32 12.48
C ASN A 138 32.78 2.99 12.49
N LEU A 139 32.67 4.13 11.80
CA LEU A 139 31.41 4.87 11.69
C LEU A 139 30.58 4.49 10.45
N ALA A 140 31.04 3.52 9.65
CA ALA A 140 30.34 3.15 8.43
C ALA A 140 28.91 2.66 8.70
N PHE A 141 28.71 1.87 9.77
CA PHE A 141 27.39 1.36 10.15
C PHE A 141 26.40 2.47 10.56
N PRO A 142 26.68 3.35 11.55
CA PRO A 142 25.75 4.40 11.93
C PRO A 142 25.51 5.41 10.81
N VAL A 143 26.51 5.71 9.98
CA VAL A 143 26.35 6.58 8.81
C VAL A 143 25.42 5.93 7.77
N ALA A 144 25.59 4.63 7.50
CA ALA A 144 24.70 3.90 6.59
C ALA A 144 23.24 3.93 7.08
N VAL A 145 23.00 3.70 8.38
CA VAL A 145 21.67 3.78 8.97
C VAL A 145 21.09 5.19 8.80
N LEU A 146 21.87 6.24 9.09
CA LEU A 146 21.40 7.63 8.96
C LEU A 146 21.01 7.96 7.52
N ILE A 147 21.81 7.54 6.53
CA ILE A 147 21.50 7.75 5.11
C ILE A 147 20.24 7.00 4.69
N LEU A 148 20.06 5.74 5.13
CA LEU A 148 18.84 4.97 4.86
C LEU A 148 17.59 5.62 5.47
N VAL A 149 17.70 6.11 6.71
CA VAL A 149 16.61 6.84 7.39
C VAL A 149 16.29 8.14 6.67
N ALA A 150 17.31 8.91 6.28
CA ALA A 150 17.15 10.14 5.53
C ALA A 150 16.46 9.89 4.18
N GLY A 151 16.85 8.82 3.47
CA GLY A 151 16.22 8.39 2.22
C GLY A 151 14.74 8.01 2.39
N ALA A 152 14.40 7.26 3.43
CA ALA A 152 13.01 6.89 3.74
C ALA A 152 12.14 8.12 4.09
N MET A 153 12.67 9.05 4.91
CA MET A 153 11.98 10.29 5.27
C MET A 153 11.84 11.23 4.07
N PHE A 154 12.84 11.27 3.19
CA PHE A 154 12.76 11.97 1.92
C PHE A 154 11.65 11.38 1.04
N ALA A 155 11.60 10.05 0.86
CA ALA A 155 10.55 9.35 0.12
C ALA A 155 9.15 9.67 0.62
N MET A 156 8.94 9.63 1.95
CA MET A 156 7.68 10.03 2.57
C MET A 156 7.33 11.49 2.25
N THR A 157 8.31 12.40 2.34
CA THR A 157 8.09 13.83 2.13
C THR A 157 7.66 14.12 0.69
N ILE A 158 8.38 13.59 -0.31
CA ILE A 158 8.00 13.74 -1.72
C ILE A 158 6.67 13.05 -2.05
N GLY A 159 6.36 11.93 -1.39
CA GLY A 159 5.06 11.27 -1.51
C GLY A 159 3.92 12.15 -1.00
N ASN A 160 4.10 12.81 0.14
CA ASN A 160 3.12 13.75 0.67
C ASN A 160 2.96 14.99 -0.21
N GLU A 161 4.05 15.49 -0.82
CA GLU A 161 3.97 16.57 -1.79
C GLU A 161 3.22 16.16 -3.05
N ASN A 162 3.40 14.92 -3.53
CA ASN A 162 2.59 14.39 -4.64
C ASN A 162 1.12 14.25 -4.25
N ALA A 163 0.81 13.94 -2.99
CA ALA A 163 -0.57 13.85 -2.53
C ALA A 163 -1.27 15.22 -2.47
N SER A 164 -0.55 16.30 -2.20
CA SER A 164 -1.10 17.66 -2.17
C SER A 164 -1.20 18.30 -3.57
N HIS A 165 -0.19 18.12 -4.41
CA HIS A 165 -0.06 18.84 -5.68
C HIS A 165 -0.19 17.97 -6.94
N GLY A 166 -0.25 16.64 -6.82
CA GLY A 166 -0.27 15.69 -7.93
C GLY A 166 -1.51 14.78 -7.98
N PHE A 167 -1.35 13.63 -8.65
CA PHE A 167 -2.33 12.55 -8.74
C PHE A 167 -1.84 11.27 -8.04
N GLY A 168 -2.77 10.46 -7.55
CA GLY A 168 -2.47 9.12 -7.02
C GLY A 168 -1.85 9.09 -5.61
N GLY A 169 -1.71 10.23 -4.94
CA GLY A 169 -1.26 10.29 -3.55
C GLY A 169 0.19 9.85 -3.37
N THR A 170 0.51 9.35 -2.16
CA THR A 170 1.80 8.72 -1.85
C THR A 170 1.98 7.40 -2.60
N VAL A 171 0.89 6.73 -2.95
CA VAL A 171 0.88 5.40 -3.58
C VAL A 171 1.37 5.44 -5.04
N ALA A 172 1.27 6.60 -5.71
CA ALA A 172 1.78 6.79 -7.07
C ALA A 172 3.28 6.44 -7.21
N LEU A 173 4.08 6.67 -6.16
CA LEU A 173 5.51 6.37 -6.15
C LEU A 173 5.83 4.87 -6.20
N ILE A 174 4.88 4.01 -5.81
CA ILE A 174 5.06 2.56 -5.73
C ILE A 174 4.82 1.89 -7.10
N ILE A 175 3.93 2.46 -7.91
CA ILE A 175 3.49 1.88 -9.19
C ILE A 175 4.65 1.55 -10.13
N PRO A 176 5.65 2.43 -10.37
CA PRO A 176 6.75 2.12 -11.28
C PRO A 176 7.53 0.88 -10.85
N GLY A 177 7.77 0.72 -9.54
CA GLY A 177 8.45 -0.45 -8.99
C GLY A 177 7.69 -1.75 -9.24
N ILE A 178 6.37 -1.72 -9.01
CA ILE A 178 5.49 -2.86 -9.30
C ILE A 178 5.50 -3.17 -10.80
N LEU A 179 5.29 -2.17 -11.66
CA LEU A 179 5.23 -2.34 -13.12
C LEU A 179 6.54 -2.90 -13.71
N MET A 180 7.70 -2.43 -13.25
CA MET A 180 9.00 -2.96 -13.67
C MET A 180 9.19 -4.41 -13.24
N SER A 181 8.56 -4.82 -12.15
CA SER A 181 8.66 -6.16 -11.59
C SER A 181 7.76 -7.18 -12.30
N LEU A 182 6.58 -6.77 -12.81
CA LEU A 182 5.58 -7.68 -13.39
C LEU A 182 6.14 -8.56 -14.52
N PRO A 183 6.90 -8.05 -15.52
CA PRO A 183 7.44 -8.89 -16.58
C PRO A 183 8.41 -9.94 -16.06
N HIS A 184 9.30 -9.54 -15.14
CA HIS A 184 10.27 -10.45 -14.53
C HIS A 184 9.56 -11.53 -13.69
N SER A 185 8.57 -11.13 -12.89
CA SER A 185 7.73 -12.04 -12.09
C SER A 185 7.05 -13.09 -12.94
N PHE A 186 6.51 -12.67 -14.08
CA PHE A 186 5.76 -13.53 -14.99
C PHE A 186 6.65 -14.58 -15.66
N LEU A 187 7.85 -14.16 -16.11
CA LEU A 187 8.77 -15.02 -16.85
C LEU A 187 9.59 -15.96 -15.96
N TYR A 188 10.06 -15.47 -14.81
CA TYR A 188 11.04 -16.19 -14.00
C TYR A 188 10.50 -16.65 -12.65
N GLY A 189 9.39 -16.07 -12.19
CA GLY A 189 8.93 -16.21 -10.81
C GLY A 189 9.94 -15.62 -9.79
N TYR A 190 9.49 -15.47 -8.55
CA TYR A 190 10.30 -15.01 -7.40
C TYR A 190 10.87 -16.19 -6.58
N GLY A 191 11.64 -17.07 -7.22
CA GLY A 191 12.20 -18.23 -6.53
C GLY A 191 13.49 -18.77 -7.16
N SER A 192 14.19 -19.60 -6.39
CA SER A 192 15.41 -20.31 -6.83
C SER A 192 15.13 -21.38 -7.90
N THR A 193 13.88 -21.82 -8.04
CA THR A 193 13.43 -22.77 -9.04
C THR A 193 12.83 -22.04 -10.24
N ARG A 194 13.65 -21.86 -11.28
CA ARG A 194 13.18 -21.41 -12.59
C ARG A 194 12.25 -22.47 -13.17
N LEU A 195 10.98 -22.12 -13.36
CA LEU A 195 10.06 -22.94 -14.14
C LEU A 195 10.62 -23.06 -15.55
N LYS A 196 10.76 -24.28 -16.08
CA LYS A 196 10.96 -24.44 -17.52
C LYS A 196 9.69 -23.92 -18.19
N LEU A 197 9.82 -22.82 -18.93
CA LEU A 197 8.74 -22.19 -19.65
C LEU A 197 8.31 -23.10 -20.81
N ASN A 198 7.35 -23.98 -20.55
CA ASN A 198 6.62 -24.67 -21.61
C ASN A 198 5.55 -23.72 -22.18
N PRO A 199 5.28 -23.76 -23.50
CA PRO A 199 4.23 -22.95 -24.13
C PRO A 199 2.88 -23.05 -23.41
N THR A 200 2.51 -24.25 -22.95
CA THR A 200 1.28 -24.50 -22.19
C THR A 200 1.22 -23.72 -20.87
N ASN A 201 2.31 -23.65 -20.12
CA ASN A 201 2.37 -22.94 -18.83
C ASN A 201 2.25 -21.42 -19.03
N ILE A 202 2.82 -20.89 -20.11
CA ILE A 202 2.68 -19.49 -20.48
C ILE A 202 1.22 -19.18 -20.82
N THR A 203 0.56 -20.01 -21.64
CA THR A 203 -0.85 -19.79 -22.01
C THR A 203 -1.77 -19.78 -20.78
N ILE A 204 -1.58 -20.73 -19.86
CA ILE A 204 -2.33 -20.79 -18.59
C ILE A 204 -2.05 -19.53 -17.74
N GLY A 205 -0.78 -19.13 -17.63
CA GLY A 205 -0.38 -17.93 -16.90
C GLY A 205 -1.06 -16.66 -17.45
N VAL A 206 -1.04 -16.45 -18.77
CA VAL A 206 -1.71 -15.31 -19.42
C VAL A 206 -3.22 -15.34 -19.16
N PHE A 207 -3.86 -16.51 -19.27
CA PHE A 207 -5.29 -16.64 -19.00
C PHE A 207 -5.65 -16.25 -17.56
N ILE A 208 -4.87 -16.71 -16.58
CA ILE A 208 -5.05 -16.36 -15.16
C ILE A 208 -4.84 -14.85 -14.95
N THR A 209 -3.81 -14.26 -15.56
CA THR A 209 -3.56 -12.81 -15.50
C THR A 209 -4.76 -12.01 -15.99
N VAL A 210 -5.30 -12.37 -17.16
CA VAL A 210 -6.46 -11.68 -17.74
C VAL A 210 -7.71 -11.87 -16.88
N ALA A 211 -7.92 -13.09 -16.35
CA ALA A 211 -9.02 -13.36 -15.43
C ALA A 211 -8.94 -12.47 -14.18
N VAL A 212 -7.76 -12.38 -13.54
CA VAL A 212 -7.53 -11.55 -12.35
C VAL A 212 -7.65 -10.05 -12.65
N LEU A 213 -7.23 -9.60 -13.83
CA LEU A 213 -7.44 -8.22 -14.27
C LEU A 213 -8.93 -7.88 -14.36
N ILE A 214 -9.71 -8.71 -15.06
CA ILE A 214 -11.14 -8.46 -15.27
C ILE A 214 -11.89 -8.58 -13.94
N SER A 215 -11.65 -9.64 -13.17
CA SER A 215 -12.28 -9.81 -11.85
C SER A 215 -11.88 -8.69 -10.90
N GLY A 216 -10.63 -8.21 -10.96
CA GLY A 216 -10.12 -7.13 -10.12
C GLY A 216 -10.87 -5.83 -10.36
N ILE A 217 -11.09 -5.48 -11.63
CA ILE A 217 -11.89 -4.30 -12.00
C ILE A 217 -13.33 -4.44 -11.52
N LEU A 218 -13.95 -5.61 -11.75
CA LEU A 218 -15.34 -5.86 -11.36
C LEU A 218 -15.54 -5.78 -9.85
N VAL A 219 -14.68 -6.45 -9.07
CA VAL A 219 -14.75 -6.46 -7.60
C VAL A 219 -14.45 -5.08 -7.04
N TYR A 220 -13.46 -4.35 -7.59
CA TYR A 220 -13.11 -3.02 -7.10
C TYR A 220 -14.22 -1.99 -7.35
N ARG A 221 -14.91 -2.06 -8.50
CA ARG A 221 -16.03 -1.16 -8.83
C ARG A 221 -17.39 -1.64 -8.29
N ALA A 222 -17.47 -2.85 -7.76
CA ALA A 222 -18.71 -3.36 -7.19
C ALA A 222 -19.10 -2.53 -5.96
N GLU A 223 -20.34 -2.04 -5.95
CA GLU A 223 -20.92 -1.29 -4.85
C GLU A 223 -22.34 -1.79 -4.57
N ARG A 224 -22.72 -1.79 -3.29
CA ARG A 224 -24.11 -1.95 -2.86
C ARG A 224 -24.72 -0.57 -2.70
N ARG A 225 -25.75 -0.29 -3.48
CA ARG A 225 -26.51 0.98 -3.40
C ARG A 225 -27.59 0.86 -2.34
N ILE A 226 -27.48 1.64 -1.27
CA ILE A 226 -28.51 1.76 -0.23
C ILE A 226 -29.38 2.98 -0.57
N PRO A 227 -30.70 2.84 -0.76
CA PRO A 227 -31.56 3.97 -1.08
C PRO A 227 -31.64 4.96 0.10
N VAL A 228 -31.48 6.24 -0.19
CA VAL A 228 -31.55 7.34 0.77
C VAL A 228 -32.55 8.36 0.25
N GLN A 229 -33.46 8.80 1.11
CA GLN A 229 -34.41 9.84 0.78
C GLN A 229 -33.92 11.19 1.30
N ARG A 230 -34.16 12.22 0.49
CA ARG A 230 -33.85 13.62 0.80
C ARG A 230 -35.15 14.44 0.83
N PRO A 231 -35.82 14.52 2.00
CA PRO A 231 -37.13 15.17 2.11
C PRO A 231 -37.06 16.67 1.84
N SER A 232 -35.89 17.28 2.05
CA SER A 232 -35.66 18.72 1.85
C SER A 232 -35.60 19.13 0.37
N LEU A 233 -35.70 18.19 -0.58
CA LEU A 233 -35.68 18.45 -2.02
C LEU A 233 -37.05 18.10 -2.64
N GLU A 234 -37.81 19.11 -3.03
CA GLU A 234 -39.05 18.94 -3.81
C GLU A 234 -38.72 18.78 -5.31
N SER A 235 -38.35 17.56 -5.76
CA SER A 235 -38.34 17.20 -7.18
C SER A 235 -38.01 15.71 -7.40
N THR A 236 -38.09 15.26 -8.66
CA THR A 236 -37.63 13.97 -9.24
C THR A 236 -36.18 13.60 -8.87
N PHE A 237 -35.42 14.49 -8.24
CA PHE A 237 -34.06 14.23 -7.70
C PHE A 237 -34.04 13.79 -6.22
N SER A 238 -35.19 13.47 -5.62
CA SER A 238 -35.28 12.97 -4.23
C SER A 238 -34.72 11.54 -4.09
N ASP A 239 -34.72 10.75 -5.16
CA ASP A 239 -34.16 9.40 -5.19
C ASP A 239 -32.62 9.46 -5.25
N SER A 240 -32.00 9.37 -4.08
CA SER A 240 -30.54 9.26 -3.93
C SER A 240 -30.17 7.87 -3.42
N TYR A 241 -28.91 7.50 -3.55
CA TYR A 241 -28.38 6.31 -2.91
C TYR A 241 -27.04 6.58 -2.24
N LEU A 242 -26.76 5.82 -1.19
CA LEU A 242 -25.47 5.72 -0.55
C LEU A 242 -24.71 4.53 -1.17
N PRO A 243 -23.59 4.75 -1.86
CA PRO A 243 -22.75 3.66 -2.34
C PRO A 243 -21.93 3.07 -1.20
N LEU A 244 -22.09 1.76 -0.96
CA LEU A 244 -21.19 0.98 -0.13
C LEU A 244 -20.29 0.11 -1.01
N PRO A 245 -19.00 0.44 -1.19
CA PRO A 245 -18.09 -0.36 -2.01
C PRO A 245 -17.91 -1.77 -1.41
N LEU A 246 -17.77 -2.77 -2.28
CA LEU A 246 -17.46 -4.15 -1.89
C LEU A 246 -16.10 -4.23 -1.18
N LEU A 247 -15.13 -3.43 -1.64
CA LEU A 247 -13.81 -3.28 -1.04
C LEU A 247 -13.64 -1.85 -0.47
N ALA A 248 -14.20 -1.60 0.71
CA ALA A 248 -14.06 -0.30 1.39
C ALA A 248 -12.60 0.06 1.72
N ALA A 249 -11.74 -0.94 1.94
CA ALA A 249 -10.31 -0.77 2.14
C ALA A 249 -9.52 -0.62 0.83
N GLY A 250 -10.14 -0.89 -0.33
CA GLY A 250 -9.47 -0.95 -1.62
C GLY A 250 -8.37 -2.02 -1.67
N ALA A 251 -7.26 -1.72 -2.33
CA ALA A 251 -6.10 -2.62 -2.41
C ALA A 251 -5.12 -2.48 -1.23
N MET A 252 -5.37 -1.55 -0.30
CA MET A 252 -4.49 -1.28 0.83
C MET A 252 -4.20 -2.54 1.67
N PRO A 253 -5.19 -3.35 2.10
CA PRO A 253 -4.92 -4.53 2.93
C PRO A 253 -3.90 -5.47 2.29
N PHE A 254 -4.02 -5.71 0.99
CA PHE A 254 -3.08 -6.53 0.25
C PHE A 254 -1.68 -5.88 0.22
N MET A 255 -1.57 -4.60 -0.12
CA MET A 255 -0.30 -3.87 -0.13
C MET A 255 0.43 -3.93 1.21
N PHE A 256 -0.30 -3.73 2.29
CA PHE A 256 0.22 -3.61 3.65
C PHE A 256 0.41 -4.96 4.35
N SER A 257 -0.28 -6.01 3.92
CA SER A 257 -0.19 -7.35 4.52
C SER A 257 1.23 -7.90 4.50
N ASN A 258 1.96 -7.75 3.39
CA ASN A 258 3.34 -8.20 3.27
C ASN A 258 4.27 -7.46 4.24
N MET A 259 4.02 -6.17 4.47
CA MET A 259 4.77 -5.40 5.45
C MET A 259 4.55 -5.98 6.85
N LEU A 260 3.28 -6.08 7.29
CA LEU A 260 2.93 -6.56 8.63
C LEU A 260 3.39 -8.00 8.86
N PHE A 261 3.32 -8.86 7.84
CA PHE A 261 3.79 -10.23 7.90
C PHE A 261 5.29 -10.32 8.20
N VAL A 262 6.11 -9.48 7.56
CA VAL A 262 7.58 -9.53 7.72
C VAL A 262 8.07 -8.74 8.95
N LEU A 263 7.23 -7.89 9.55
CA LEU A 263 7.62 -7.07 10.72
C LEU A 263 8.23 -7.85 11.88
N PRO A 264 7.67 -9.00 12.35
CA PRO A 264 8.25 -9.68 13.50
C PRO A 264 9.64 -10.25 13.20
N GLN A 265 9.87 -10.73 11.97
CA GLN A 265 11.20 -11.13 11.52
C GLN A 265 12.17 -9.95 11.55
N GLN A 266 11.75 -8.77 11.06
CA GLN A 266 12.59 -7.56 11.11
C GLN A 266 12.94 -7.19 12.55
N VAL A 267 11.99 -7.26 13.48
CA VAL A 267 12.23 -6.97 14.90
C VAL A 267 13.24 -7.96 15.49
N VAL A 268 13.07 -9.27 15.26
CA VAL A 268 14.01 -10.30 15.74
C VAL A 268 15.43 -10.05 15.22
N THR A 269 15.57 -9.70 13.93
CA THR A 269 16.87 -9.36 13.33
C THR A 269 17.43 -8.05 13.87
N ALA A 270 16.60 -7.02 14.08
CA ALA A 270 17.03 -5.70 14.59
C ALA A 270 17.70 -5.81 15.97
N PHE A 271 17.18 -6.68 16.83
CA PHE A 271 17.69 -6.92 18.18
C PHE A 271 18.76 -8.03 18.25
N GLY A 272 19.18 -8.59 17.12
CA GLY A 272 20.19 -9.64 17.07
C GLY A 272 19.74 -11.02 17.59
N TYR A 273 18.43 -11.22 17.80
CA TYR A 273 17.88 -12.47 18.34
C TYR A 273 17.73 -13.59 17.30
N GLN A 274 18.12 -13.37 16.04
CA GLN A 274 17.98 -14.34 14.96
C GLN A 274 18.73 -15.68 15.17
N TYR A 275 19.74 -15.71 16.05
CA TYR A 275 20.49 -16.92 16.40
C TYR A 275 19.96 -17.61 17.67
N THR A 276 18.97 -17.03 18.34
CA THR A 276 18.34 -17.64 19.51
C THR A 276 17.28 -18.65 19.06
N GLY A 277 17.04 -19.70 19.86
CA GLY A 277 15.99 -20.69 19.55
C GLY A 277 14.60 -20.06 19.39
N ALA A 278 14.27 -19.06 20.21
CA ALA A 278 13.02 -18.31 20.10
C ALA A 278 12.95 -17.45 18.82
N GLY A 279 14.03 -16.77 18.46
CA GLY A 279 14.10 -15.97 17.24
C GLY A 279 13.99 -16.82 15.98
N GLN A 280 14.69 -17.96 15.93
CA GLN A 280 14.58 -18.91 14.82
C GLN A 280 13.17 -19.51 14.72
N TYR A 281 12.53 -19.80 15.85
CA TYR A 281 11.14 -20.26 15.86
C TYR A 281 10.22 -19.23 15.20
N ILE A 282 10.32 -17.95 15.59
CA ILE A 282 9.52 -16.87 15.00
C ILE A 282 9.78 -16.76 13.49
N ILE A 283 11.04 -16.76 13.07
CA ILE A 283 11.42 -16.66 11.65
C ILE A 283 10.89 -17.86 10.84
N ASN A 284 10.94 -19.06 11.40
CA ASN A 284 10.45 -20.26 10.72
C ASN A 284 8.93 -20.29 10.61
N GLN A 285 8.20 -19.82 11.62
CA GLN A 285 6.74 -19.75 11.57
C GLN A 285 6.25 -18.64 10.62
N ILE A 286 7.02 -17.55 10.50
CA ILE A 286 6.72 -16.41 9.63
C ILE A 286 7.45 -16.58 8.30
N ASN A 287 7.05 -17.62 7.57
CA ASN A 287 7.58 -17.91 6.26
C ASN A 287 6.45 -18.36 5.33
N TYR A 288 6.43 -17.82 4.10
CA TYR A 288 5.48 -18.19 3.06
C TYR A 288 5.56 -19.67 2.66
N ASN A 289 6.62 -20.36 3.03
CA ASN A 289 6.84 -21.78 2.74
C ASN A 289 6.18 -22.74 3.74
N HIS A 290 5.66 -22.23 4.85
CA HIS A 290 5.06 -23.05 5.92
C HIS A 290 3.58 -22.73 6.13
N TRP A 291 2.76 -23.75 6.41
CA TRP A 291 1.31 -23.61 6.59
C TRP A 291 0.95 -22.57 7.64
N PRO A 292 1.61 -22.55 8.83
CA PRO A 292 1.39 -21.49 9.82
C PRO A 292 1.61 -20.08 9.26
N GLY A 293 2.64 -19.88 8.43
CA GLY A 293 2.92 -18.60 7.81
C GLY A 293 1.87 -18.19 6.78
N ILE A 294 1.40 -19.11 5.94
CA ILE A 294 0.31 -18.85 4.99
C ILE A 294 -0.99 -18.47 5.71
N ILE A 295 -1.33 -19.20 6.78
CA ILE A 295 -2.53 -18.93 7.58
C ILE A 295 -2.39 -17.57 8.28
N ALA A 296 -1.23 -17.29 8.88
CA ALA A 296 -0.96 -16.00 9.50
C ALA A 296 -1.06 -14.84 8.50
N TYR A 297 -0.51 -15.01 7.29
CA TYR A 297 -0.63 -14.04 6.21
C TYR A 297 -2.10 -13.81 5.82
N GLY A 298 -2.90 -14.87 5.66
CA GLY A 298 -4.33 -14.76 5.38
C GLY A 298 -5.10 -14.03 6.49
N LEU A 299 -4.83 -14.35 7.76
CA LEU A 299 -5.44 -13.64 8.89
C LEU A 299 -5.06 -12.16 8.92
N ILE A 300 -3.82 -11.82 8.58
CA ILE A 300 -3.37 -10.43 8.44
C ILE A 300 -4.14 -9.71 7.34
N VAL A 301 -4.34 -10.34 6.18
CA VAL A 301 -5.11 -9.76 5.06
C VAL A 301 -6.55 -9.47 5.50
N LEU A 302 -7.23 -10.44 6.15
CA LEU A 302 -8.58 -10.26 6.68
C LEU A 302 -8.63 -9.13 7.72
N PHE A 303 -7.71 -9.15 8.69
CA PHE A 303 -7.66 -8.16 9.76
C PHE A 303 -7.49 -6.73 9.20
N LEU A 304 -6.54 -6.54 8.26
CA LEU A 304 -6.32 -5.24 7.63
C LEU A 304 -7.49 -4.84 6.73
N GLY A 305 -8.16 -5.80 6.08
CA GLY A 305 -9.38 -5.60 5.30
C GLY A 305 -10.47 -4.93 6.11
N PHE A 306 -10.84 -5.55 7.24
CA PHE A 306 -11.83 -4.99 8.16
C PHE A 306 -11.35 -3.68 8.81
N ALA A 307 -10.12 -3.62 9.31
CA ALA A 307 -9.61 -2.45 10.01
C ALA A 307 -9.61 -1.20 9.12
N PHE A 308 -9.05 -1.30 7.91
CA PHE A 308 -9.00 -0.17 6.98
C PHE A 308 -10.38 0.13 6.40
N GLY A 309 -11.21 -0.89 6.17
CA GLY A 309 -12.58 -0.71 5.71
C GLY A 309 -13.42 0.11 6.70
N LEU A 310 -13.34 -0.20 8.00
CA LEU A 310 -14.06 0.52 9.04
C LEU A 310 -13.61 1.97 9.16
N ILE A 311 -12.30 2.23 9.07
CA ILE A 311 -11.75 3.58 9.16
C ILE A 311 -12.14 4.41 7.94
N ASN A 312 -12.05 3.83 6.74
CA ASN A 312 -12.37 4.53 5.49
C ASN A 312 -13.87 4.83 5.37
N LEU A 313 -14.73 3.86 5.68
CA LEU A 313 -16.18 4.04 5.59
C LEU A 313 -16.70 4.88 6.76
N SER A 314 -16.15 4.68 7.95
CA SER A 314 -16.56 5.31 9.20
C SER A 314 -18.10 5.34 9.41
N PRO A 315 -18.75 4.17 9.60
CA PRO A 315 -20.22 4.05 9.66
C PRO A 315 -20.89 5.06 10.61
N THR A 316 -20.32 5.26 11.80
CA THR A 316 -20.77 6.23 12.80
C THR A 316 -20.80 7.67 12.27
N LYS A 317 -19.73 8.09 11.59
CA LYS A 317 -19.64 9.45 11.01
C LYS A 317 -20.63 9.59 9.86
N LEU A 318 -20.80 8.55 9.06
CA LEU A 318 -21.71 8.54 7.92
C LEU A 318 -23.17 8.65 8.37
N ALA A 319 -23.59 7.84 9.34
CA ALA A 319 -24.93 7.91 9.93
C ALA A 319 -25.22 9.27 10.55
N ARG A 320 -24.25 9.84 11.27
CA ARG A 320 -24.37 11.19 11.84
C ARG A 320 -24.49 12.28 10.77
N GLN A 321 -23.71 12.21 9.70
CA GLN A 321 -23.80 13.16 8.57
C GLN A 321 -25.15 13.07 7.85
N LEU A 322 -25.70 11.88 7.68
CA LEU A 322 -27.05 11.71 7.13
C LEU A 322 -28.09 12.40 8.02
N LYS A 323 -28.04 12.13 9.33
CA LYS A 323 -28.92 12.77 10.33
C LYS A 323 -28.79 14.30 10.35
N GLU A 324 -27.58 14.83 10.33
CA GLU A 324 -27.31 16.28 10.33
C GLU A 324 -27.80 16.97 9.05
N ARG A 325 -27.81 16.27 7.91
CA ARG A 325 -28.35 16.76 6.63
C ARG A 325 -29.87 16.63 6.49
N GLY A 326 -30.52 15.89 7.40
CA GLY A 326 -31.93 15.53 7.28
C GLY A 326 -32.20 14.39 6.27
N ASP A 327 -31.15 13.74 5.76
CA ASP A 327 -31.24 12.58 4.87
C ASP A 327 -31.48 11.32 5.72
N TYR A 328 -32.34 10.41 5.25
CA TYR A 328 -32.58 9.13 5.94
C TYR A 328 -32.59 7.92 5.01
N VAL A 329 -32.15 6.79 5.55
CA VAL A 329 -32.22 5.49 4.86
C VAL A 329 -33.65 4.95 4.95
N TYR A 330 -34.16 4.42 3.84
CA TYR A 330 -35.52 3.88 3.77
C TYR A 330 -35.76 2.83 4.86
N HIS A 331 -36.90 2.93 5.56
CA HIS A 331 -37.30 2.04 6.67
C HIS A 331 -36.36 1.99 7.90
N THR A 332 -35.47 2.97 8.11
CA THR A 332 -34.56 2.98 9.26
C THR A 332 -34.58 4.33 9.96
N THR A 333 -34.57 4.33 11.29
CA THR A 333 -34.54 5.57 12.07
C THR A 333 -33.17 6.25 11.97
N PRO A 334 -33.11 7.59 11.78
CA PRO A 334 -31.84 8.31 11.70
C PRO A 334 -31.04 8.27 13.00
N GLY A 335 -29.74 7.93 12.91
CA GLY A 335 -28.84 7.78 14.05
C GLY A 335 -28.35 6.34 14.20
N ASP A 336 -28.38 5.81 15.42
CA ASP A 336 -27.76 4.53 15.80
C ASP A 336 -28.29 3.35 14.97
N ALA A 337 -29.59 3.31 14.65
CA ALA A 337 -30.16 2.26 13.79
C ALA A 337 -29.64 2.32 12.34
N THR A 338 -29.37 3.53 11.84
CA THR A 338 -28.76 3.72 10.51
C THR A 338 -27.30 3.26 10.51
N GLU A 339 -26.57 3.54 11.59
CA GLU A 339 -25.21 3.05 11.78
C GLU A 339 -25.15 1.52 11.82
N GLU A 340 -26.04 0.88 12.58
CA GLU A 340 -26.13 -0.58 12.67
C GLU A 340 -26.41 -1.22 11.30
N LEU A 341 -27.33 -0.62 10.51
CA LEU A 341 -27.63 -1.08 9.16
C LEU A 341 -26.42 -0.96 8.22
N ILE A 342 -25.71 0.18 8.24
CA ILE A 342 -24.51 0.37 7.43
C ILE A 342 -23.44 -0.65 7.83
N MET A 343 -23.26 -0.85 9.14
CA MET A 343 -22.28 -1.78 9.68
C MET A 343 -22.60 -3.24 9.32
N TYR A 344 -23.86 -3.63 9.37
CA TYR A 344 -24.33 -4.95 8.94
C TYR A 344 -24.00 -5.22 7.46
N HIS A 345 -24.29 -4.26 6.57
CA HIS A 345 -23.97 -4.39 5.16
C HIS A 345 -22.46 -4.37 4.92
N PHE A 346 -21.73 -3.50 5.62
CA PHE A 346 -20.28 -3.43 5.57
C PHE A 346 -19.64 -4.78 5.88
N PHE A 347 -19.97 -5.43 7.01
CA PHE A 347 -19.34 -6.71 7.37
C PHE A 347 -19.56 -7.80 6.32
N ARG A 348 -20.76 -7.87 5.72
CA ARG A 348 -21.06 -8.86 4.67
C ARG A 348 -20.31 -8.59 3.37
N LEU A 349 -20.26 -7.33 2.95
CA LEU A 349 -19.56 -6.92 1.73
C LEU A 349 -18.05 -7.08 1.89
N SER A 350 -17.50 -6.58 3.00
CA SER A 350 -16.08 -6.70 3.32
C SER A 350 -15.64 -8.15 3.42
N LEU A 351 -16.45 -9.05 3.99
CA LEU A 351 -16.13 -10.48 4.01
C LEU A 351 -16.00 -11.08 2.60
N ILE A 352 -16.89 -10.71 1.68
CA ILE A 352 -16.82 -11.16 0.28
C ILE A 352 -15.59 -10.54 -0.41
N GLY A 353 -15.32 -9.26 -0.18
CA GLY A 353 -14.15 -8.55 -0.72
C GLY A 353 -12.83 -9.15 -0.21
N ASP A 354 -12.73 -9.41 1.09
CA ASP A 354 -11.52 -9.95 1.70
C ASP A 354 -11.30 -11.42 1.30
N LEU A 355 -12.37 -12.20 1.11
CA LEU A 355 -12.26 -13.53 0.49
C LEU A 355 -11.66 -13.47 -0.91
N TYR A 356 -11.97 -12.44 -1.70
CA TYR A 356 -11.34 -12.23 -2.99
C TYR A 356 -9.85 -11.89 -2.87
N LEU A 357 -9.47 -11.07 -1.87
CA LEU A 357 -8.06 -10.81 -1.58
C LEU A 357 -7.31 -12.07 -1.14
N LEU A 358 -7.93 -12.95 -0.36
CA LEU A 358 -7.38 -14.26 0.00
C LEU A 358 -7.25 -15.17 -1.23
N LEU A 359 -8.21 -15.13 -2.15
CA LEU A 359 -8.14 -15.88 -3.40
C LEU A 359 -6.92 -15.47 -4.23
N ILE A 360 -6.63 -14.18 -4.31
CA ILE A 360 -5.46 -13.68 -5.07
C ILE A 360 -4.15 -13.92 -4.32
N GLY A 361 -4.12 -13.68 -3.01
CA GLY A 361 -2.88 -13.69 -2.22
C GLY A 361 -2.54 -15.05 -1.64
N VAL A 362 -3.50 -15.72 -1.03
CA VAL A 362 -3.27 -16.91 -0.20
C VAL A 362 -3.35 -18.19 -1.02
N VAL A 363 -4.26 -18.28 -1.99
CA VAL A 363 -4.42 -19.49 -2.80
C VAL A 363 -3.14 -19.82 -3.58
N PRO A 364 -2.45 -18.89 -4.27
CA PRO A 364 -1.20 -19.23 -4.96
C PRO A 364 -0.08 -19.65 -4.00
N LEU A 365 -0.06 -19.10 -2.77
CA LEU A 365 0.88 -19.55 -1.73
C LEU A 365 0.58 -20.99 -1.30
N ALA A 366 -0.69 -21.33 -1.08
CA ALA A 366 -1.11 -22.67 -0.68
C ALA A 366 -0.87 -23.70 -1.79
N LEU A 367 -1.22 -23.38 -3.05
CA LEU A 367 -0.87 -24.19 -4.22
C LEU A 367 0.65 -24.36 -4.36
N GLY A 368 1.36 -23.31 -3.98
CA GLY A 368 2.80 -23.24 -3.85
C GLY A 368 3.46 -24.35 -3.03
N MET A 369 2.75 -24.92 -2.05
CA MET A 369 3.26 -26.03 -1.24
C MET A 369 3.26 -27.37 -1.97
N PHE A 370 2.37 -27.52 -2.95
CA PHE A 370 2.32 -28.69 -3.81
C PHE A 370 3.15 -28.48 -5.08
N ILE A 371 3.19 -27.24 -5.57
CA ILE A 371 3.87 -26.82 -6.78
C ILE A 371 4.79 -25.65 -6.39
N ASN A 372 6.07 -25.92 -6.16
CA ASN A 372 7.06 -24.92 -5.69
C ASN A 372 7.04 -23.60 -6.49
N SER A 373 6.68 -23.66 -7.77
CA SER A 373 6.64 -22.48 -8.64
C SER A 373 5.38 -21.61 -8.49
N ALA A 374 4.32 -22.12 -7.85
CA ALA A 374 3.05 -21.40 -7.69
C ALA A 374 3.11 -20.28 -6.63
N GLN A 375 3.98 -20.39 -5.62
CA GLN A 375 4.16 -19.38 -4.56
C GLN A 375 4.49 -18.00 -5.15
N ASN A 376 5.29 -18.01 -6.20
CA ASN A 376 5.78 -16.81 -6.89
C ASN A 376 4.66 -15.98 -7.54
N TYR A 377 3.53 -16.61 -7.86
CA TYR A 377 2.42 -15.93 -8.52
C TYR A 377 1.53 -15.14 -7.56
N SER A 378 1.57 -15.42 -6.25
CA SER A 378 0.81 -14.65 -5.25
C SER A 378 1.13 -13.16 -5.34
N MET A 379 2.42 -12.82 -5.35
CA MET A 379 2.84 -11.42 -5.46
C MET A 379 2.63 -10.82 -6.84
N TYR A 380 2.75 -11.63 -7.89
CA TYR A 380 2.47 -11.16 -9.25
C TYR A 380 1.00 -10.78 -9.42
N LEU A 381 0.07 -11.65 -9.02
CA LEU A 381 -1.37 -11.39 -9.07
C LEU A 381 -1.77 -10.24 -8.12
N GLY A 382 -1.13 -10.19 -6.95
CA GLY A 382 -1.22 -9.07 -6.03
C GLY A 382 -0.79 -7.73 -6.63
N GLY A 383 0.38 -7.69 -7.28
CA GLY A 383 0.91 -6.51 -7.95
C GLY A 383 0.00 -6.03 -9.10
N ILE A 384 -0.59 -6.95 -9.85
CA ILE A 384 -1.62 -6.64 -10.84
C ILE A 384 -2.83 -5.98 -10.17
N PHE A 385 -3.35 -6.58 -9.12
CA PHE A 385 -4.53 -6.06 -8.41
C PHE A 385 -4.28 -4.64 -7.86
N ILE A 386 -3.12 -4.43 -7.22
CA ILE A 386 -2.69 -3.11 -6.75
C ILE A 386 -2.64 -2.10 -7.90
N THR A 387 -2.02 -2.48 -9.02
CA THR A 387 -1.90 -1.61 -10.20
C THR A 387 -3.27 -1.22 -10.75
N VAL A 388 -4.21 -2.17 -10.84
CA VAL A 388 -5.59 -1.92 -11.29
C VAL A 388 -6.28 -0.91 -10.37
N THR A 389 -6.27 -1.15 -9.06
CA THR A 389 -6.94 -0.30 -8.08
C THR A 389 -6.40 1.13 -8.07
N ILE A 390 -5.08 1.30 -8.11
CA ILE A 390 -4.48 2.65 -8.11
C ILE A 390 -4.75 3.36 -9.43
N THR A 391 -4.67 2.65 -10.56
CA THR A 391 -4.97 3.22 -11.88
C THR A 391 -6.43 3.68 -11.95
N ASP A 392 -7.36 2.88 -11.44
CA ASP A 392 -8.77 3.26 -11.37
C ASP A 392 -8.96 4.49 -10.47
N SER A 393 -8.33 4.52 -9.30
CA SER A 393 -8.35 5.68 -8.39
C SER A 393 -7.82 6.96 -9.05
N ILE A 394 -6.69 6.87 -9.79
CA ILE A 394 -6.13 8.00 -10.54
C ILE A 394 -7.09 8.45 -11.64
N SER A 395 -7.69 7.49 -12.37
CA SER A 395 -8.68 7.78 -13.41
C SER A 395 -9.90 8.51 -12.83
N GLN A 396 -10.41 8.08 -11.67
CA GLN A 396 -11.53 8.76 -11.00
C GLN A 396 -11.14 10.18 -10.55
N GLN A 397 -9.95 10.37 -9.99
CA GLN A 397 -9.44 11.70 -9.62
C GLN A 397 -9.33 12.62 -10.85
N PHE A 398 -8.85 12.09 -11.97
CA PHE A 398 -8.75 12.82 -13.23
C PHE A 398 -10.14 13.23 -13.74
N ILE A 399 -11.10 12.29 -13.79
CA ILE A 399 -12.47 12.55 -14.22
C ILE A 399 -13.14 13.59 -13.30
N ALA A 400 -12.93 13.49 -11.98
CA ALA A 400 -13.48 14.43 -11.02
C ALA A 400 -12.98 15.87 -11.27
N LEU A 401 -11.68 16.05 -11.49
CA LEU A 401 -11.12 17.37 -11.82
C LEU A 401 -11.53 17.86 -13.21
N TRP A 402 -11.61 16.95 -14.17
CA TRP A 402 -12.10 17.27 -15.52
C TRP A 402 -13.53 17.79 -15.47
N ASN A 403 -14.40 17.13 -14.72
CA ASN A 403 -15.80 17.52 -14.54
C ASN A 403 -15.93 18.80 -13.71
N LYS A 404 -15.10 18.98 -12.67
CA LYS A 404 -15.05 20.23 -11.89
C LYS A 404 -14.92 21.46 -12.79
N ASN A 405 -14.08 21.37 -13.83
CA ASN A 405 -13.82 22.48 -14.74
C ASN A 405 -14.94 22.69 -15.79
N ARG A 406 -15.89 21.74 -15.90
CA ARG A 406 -17.06 21.83 -16.78
C ARG A 406 -18.29 22.43 -16.11
N TYR A 407 -18.36 22.49 -14.79
CA TYR A 407 -19.46 23.16 -14.10
C TYR A 407 -19.35 24.68 -14.30
N SER A 408 -20.20 25.25 -15.16
CA SER A 408 -20.39 26.69 -15.35
C SER A 408 -21.37 27.23 -14.32
N LEU A 409 -21.02 27.19 -13.03
CA LEU A 409 -21.91 27.70 -11.98
C LEU A 409 -21.81 29.23 -11.79
N PHE A 410 -20.87 29.91 -12.46
CA PHE A 410 -20.61 31.35 -12.26
C PHE A 410 -20.24 32.12 -13.54
N ASP A 411 -20.45 31.55 -14.73
CA ASP A 411 -20.12 32.24 -15.99
C ASP A 411 -21.28 33.08 -16.57
N ASP A 412 -22.49 32.98 -16.02
CA ASP A 412 -23.60 33.88 -16.36
C ASP A 412 -23.71 34.98 -15.28
N PRO A 413 -23.39 36.25 -15.58
CA PRO A 413 -23.81 37.33 -14.72
C PRO A 413 -25.34 37.30 -14.68
N ILE A 414 -25.90 37.21 -13.49
CA ILE A 414 -27.32 37.42 -13.24
C ILE A 414 -27.66 38.78 -13.88
N ALA A 415 -28.38 38.74 -15.00
CA ALA A 415 -28.88 39.90 -15.72
C ALA A 415 -30.17 40.42 -15.08
#